data_AF-A0A5E4MRM2-F1
#
_entry.id   AF-A0A5E4MRM2-F1
#
_cell.length_a   1.000
_cell.length_b   1.000
_cell.length_c   1.000
_cell.angle_alpha   90.00
_cell.angle_beta   90.00
_cell.angle_gamma   90.00
#
_symmetry.space_group_name_H-M   'P 1'
#
loop_
_entity.id
_entity.type
_entity.pdbx_description
1 polymer ?
#
loop_
_entity_poly.entity_id
_entity_poly.type
_entity_poly.pdbx_seq_one_letter_code
_entity_poly.pdbx_strand_id
1 'polypeptide(L)'
;MKEGKNILTNDLSILERYFYKWRLRPNSDKTEECGFHLNNKEANRELNVQLEGVKVNYNFTPKYLGVTFYRLLMFWNHIEKL
;
A
#
# COMPACT_ATOMS: atom_id res chain seq x y z
N MET A 1 -5.42 14.47 2.30
CA MET A 1 -4.30 13.49 2.26
C MET A 1 -3.48 13.37 3.53
N LYS A 2 -3.21 14.45 4.29
CA LYS A 2 -2.70 14.29 5.68
C LYS A 2 -3.60 13.34 6.49
N GLU A 3 -4.90 13.46 6.28
CA GLU A 3 -5.91 12.56 6.82
C GLU A 3 -5.74 11.09 6.38
N GLY A 4 -5.58 10.80 5.09
CA GLY A 4 -5.37 9.43 4.60
C GLY A 4 -4.11 8.75 5.17
N LYS A 5 -3.00 9.51 5.31
CA LYS A 5 -1.80 9.04 6.02
C LYS A 5 -2.12 8.69 7.47
N ASN A 6 -2.80 9.60 8.18
CA ASN A 6 -3.12 9.42 9.59
C ASN A 6 -4.05 8.22 9.83
N ILE A 7 -5.06 8.05 8.97
CA ILE A 7 -5.97 6.90 8.99
C ILE A 7 -5.18 5.61 8.78
N LEU A 8 -4.39 5.52 7.71
CA LEU A 8 -3.60 4.32 7.42
C LEU A 8 -2.59 4.01 8.55
N THR A 9 -1.98 5.03 9.16
CA THR A 9 -1.08 4.85 10.30
C THR A 9 -1.82 4.27 11.51
N ASN A 10 -3.03 4.76 11.78
CA ASN A 10 -3.86 4.22 12.86
C ASN A 10 -4.31 2.78 12.56
N ASP A 11 -4.69 2.49 11.32
CA ASP A 11 -5.08 1.14 10.90
C ASP A 11 -3.92 0.14 11.00
N LEU A 12 -2.70 0.56 10.64
CA LEU A 12 -1.48 -0.24 10.81
C LEU A 12 -1.25 -0.57 12.29
N SER A 13 -1.49 0.36 13.22
CA SER A 13 -1.37 0.08 14.65
C SER A 13 -2.37 -0.97 15.15
N ILE A 14 -3.57 -0.99 14.57
CA ILE A 14 -4.60 -2.00 14.87
C ILE A 14 -4.16 -3.36 14.32
N LEU A 15 -3.62 -3.39 13.09
CA LEU A 15 -3.10 -4.59 12.45
C LEU A 15 -1.88 -5.15 13.20
N GLU A 16 -0.95 -4.32 13.66
CA GLU A 16 0.18 -4.74 14.49
C GLU A 16 -0.29 -5.44 15.76
N ARG A 17 -1.27 -4.85 16.46
CA ARG A 17 -1.85 -5.47 17.65
C ARG A 17 -2.55 -6.80 17.33
N TYR A 18 -3.22 -6.87 16.18
CA TYR A 18 -3.80 -8.11 15.68
C TYR A 18 -2.71 -9.16 15.43
N PHE A 19 -1.69 -8.85 14.64
CA PHE A 19 -0.60 -9.77 14.33
C PHE A 19 0.12 -10.26 15.59
N TYR A 20 0.42 -9.35 16.51
CA TYR A 20 1.01 -9.69 17.80
C TYR A 20 0.14 -10.67 18.59
N LYS A 21 -1.16 -10.39 18.73
CA LYS A 21 -2.11 -11.26 19.44
C LYS A 21 -2.15 -12.67 18.85
N TRP A 22 -2.07 -12.78 17.53
CA TRP A 22 -2.12 -14.06 16.81
C TRP A 22 -0.74 -14.67 16.54
N ARG A 23 0.35 -14.08 17.07
CA ARG A 23 1.74 -14.50 16.84
C ARG A 23 2.13 -14.54 15.35
N LEU A 24 1.48 -13.71 14.54
CA LEU A 24 1.85 -13.48 13.15
C LEU A 24 2.99 -12.45 13.11
N ARG A 25 3.95 -12.65 12.20
CA ARG A 25 5.04 -11.71 11.96
C ARG A 25 4.94 -11.21 10.52
N PRO A 26 4.39 -9.99 10.30
CA PRO A 26 4.44 -9.40 8.97
C PRO A 26 5.90 -9.22 8.56
N ASN A 27 6.20 -9.42 7.28
CA ASN A 27 7.53 -9.15 6.75
C ASN A 27 7.55 -7.69 6.28
N SER A 28 8.16 -6.81 7.08
CA SER A 28 8.27 -5.39 6.78
C SER A 28 8.97 -5.11 5.45
N ASP A 29 10.02 -5.86 5.09
CA ASP A 29 10.75 -5.72 3.83
C ASP A 29 9.90 -6.05 2.59
N LYS A 30 8.92 -6.96 2.74
CA LYS A 30 7.98 -7.36 1.69
C LYS A 30 6.64 -6.62 1.78
N THR A 31 6.43 -5.80 2.79
CA THR A 31 5.21 -5.01 2.93
C THR A 31 5.33 -3.80 2.03
N GLU A 32 4.30 -3.58 1.21
CA GLU A 32 4.25 -2.49 0.26
C GLU A 32 2.99 -1.65 0.47
N GLU A 33 3.11 -0.34 0.29
CA GLU A 33 2.00 0.60 0.23
C GLU A 33 1.77 1.05 -1.23
N CYS A 34 0.51 1.23 -1.61
CA CYS A 34 0.14 1.84 -2.88
C CYS A 34 -1.08 2.74 -2.68
N GLY A 35 -1.00 3.97 -3.19
CA GLY A 35 -2.08 4.96 -3.13
C GLY A 35 -2.71 5.19 -4.50
N PHE A 36 -4.04 5.14 -4.57
CA PHE A 36 -4.80 5.46 -5.78
C PHE A 36 -5.39 6.87 -5.69
N HIS A 37 -5.16 7.67 -6.72
CA HIS A 37 -5.61 9.06 -6.78
C HIS A 37 -6.35 9.31 -8.08
N LEU A 38 -7.53 9.93 -8.00
CA LEU A 38 -8.25 10.41 -9.18
C LEU A 38 -7.49 11.56 -9.88
N ASN A 39 -6.72 12.33 -9.11
CA ASN A 39 -5.84 13.36 -9.66
C ASN A 39 -4.46 12.78 -9.97
N ASN A 40 -4.17 12.60 -11.26
CA ASN A 40 -2.91 12.05 -11.76
C ASN A 40 -1.67 12.82 -11.28
N LYS A 41 -1.79 14.12 -10.98
CA LYS A 41 -0.67 14.93 -10.47
C LYS A 41 -0.22 14.49 -9.08
N GLU A 42 -1.16 14.03 -8.26
CA GLU A 42 -0.88 13.54 -6.90
C GLU A 42 -0.56 12.05 -6.88
N ALA A 43 -0.59 11.37 -8.03
CA ALA A 43 -0.49 9.93 -8.08
C ALA A 43 0.86 9.43 -7.52
N ASN A 44 1.95 10.19 -7.71
CA ASN A 44 3.30 9.86 -7.20
C ASN A 44 3.52 10.17 -5.72
N ARG A 45 2.48 10.51 -4.97
CA ARG A 45 2.64 10.92 -3.58
C ARG A 45 2.74 9.71 -2.65
N GLU A 46 3.86 9.61 -1.95
CA GLU A 46 4.09 8.61 -0.89
C GLU A 46 3.45 9.06 0.44
N LEU A 47 2.79 8.12 1.14
CA LEU A 47 2.21 8.40 2.45
C LEU A 47 3.28 8.33 3.55
N ASN A 48 4.39 7.62 3.32
CA ASN A 48 5.50 7.49 4.27
C ASN A 48 5.01 6.99 5.63
N VAL A 49 4.29 5.86 5.63
CA VAL A 49 3.88 5.16 6.85
C VAL A 49 4.95 4.16 7.29
N GLN A 50 4.83 3.70 8.54
CA GLN A 50 5.73 2.72 9.13
C GLN A 50 4.91 1.54 9.64
N LEU A 51 5.51 0.35 9.55
CA LEU A 51 5.03 -0.89 10.15
C LEU A 51 6.17 -1.49 10.96
N GLU A 52 5.94 -1.78 12.24
CA GLU A 52 6.95 -2.24 13.20
C GLU A 52 8.19 -1.33 13.27
N GLY A 53 7.99 -0.02 13.07
CA GLY A 53 9.06 0.99 13.04
C GLY A 53 9.87 1.03 11.73
N VAL A 54 9.56 0.18 10.75
CA VAL A 54 10.19 0.16 9.42
C VAL A 54 9.32 0.93 8.43
N LYS A 55 9.92 1.82 7.62
CA LYS A 55 9.19 2.52 6.55
C LYS A 55 8.68 1.49 5.52
N VAL A 56 7.39 1.53 5.23
CA VAL A 56 6.78 0.67 4.20
C VAL A 56 7.20 1.15 2.81
N ASN A 57 7.58 0.22 1.93
CA ASN A 57 7.99 0.54 0.57
C ASN A 57 6.78 0.96 -0.28
N TYR A 58 6.92 2.04 -1.05
CA TYR A 58 5.87 2.47 -1.97
C TYR A 58 6.00 1.77 -3.33
N ASN A 59 4.98 1.01 -3.73
CA ASN A 59 4.95 0.33 -5.03
C ASN A 59 3.98 1.03 -5.99
N PHE A 60 4.50 1.49 -7.12
CA PHE A 60 3.76 2.20 -8.17
C PHE A 60 2.87 1.29 -9.03
N THR A 61 3.18 0.00 -9.09
CA THR A 61 2.49 -1.00 -9.93
C THR A 61 2.31 -2.29 -9.12
N PRO A 62 1.50 -2.26 -8.05
CA PRO A 62 1.34 -3.42 -7.19
C PRO A 62 0.65 -4.55 -7.96
N LYS A 63 1.09 -5.77 -7.68
CA LYS A 63 0.51 -6.99 -8.24
C LYS A 63 -0.14 -7.78 -7.13
N TYR A 64 -1.40 -8.14 -7.31
CA TYR A 64 -2.13 -8.97 -6.37
C TYR A 64 -2.87 -10.06 -7.13
N LEU A 65 -2.63 -11.32 -6.76
CA LEU A 65 -3.26 -12.49 -7.38
C LEU A 65 -3.13 -12.51 -8.91
N GLY A 66 -1.99 -12.07 -9.45
CA GLY A 66 -1.72 -12.01 -10.90
C GLY A 66 -2.24 -10.77 -11.60
N VAL A 67 -3.08 -9.96 -10.96
CA VAL A 67 -3.61 -8.71 -11.51
C VAL A 67 -2.68 -7.56 -11.16
N THR A 68 -2.28 -6.78 -12.17
CA THR A 68 -1.51 -5.55 -11.97
C THR A 68 -2.47 -4.38 -11.82
N PHE A 69 -2.46 -3.70 -10.68
CA PHE A 69 -3.27 -2.51 -10.50
C PHE A 69 -2.55 -1.30 -11.07
N TYR A 70 -3.16 -0.70 -12.09
CA TYR A 70 -2.64 0.52 -12.67
C TYR A 70 -3.20 1.74 -11.95
N ARG A 71 -2.30 2.58 -11.43
CA ARG A 71 -2.65 3.70 -10.55
C ARG A 71 -3.48 4.80 -11.24
N LEU A 72 -3.28 5.01 -12.54
CA LEU A 72 -4.11 5.96 -13.32
C LEU A 72 -5.52 5.41 -13.57
N LEU A 73 -5.82 4.19 -13.08
CA LEU A 73 -7.07 3.45 -13.32
C LEU A 73 -7.41 3.33 -14.82
N MET A 74 -6.42 3.50 -15.68
CA MET A 74 -6.55 3.35 -17.11
C MET A 74 -6.54 1.87 -17.46
N PHE A 75 -7.40 1.48 -18.41
CA PHE A 75 -7.67 0.10 -18.78
C PHE A 75 -6.48 -0.67 -19.39
N TRP A 76 -5.34 -0.03 -19.58
CA TRP A 76 -4.34 -0.46 -20.56
C TRP A 76 -3.47 -1.63 -20.06
N ASN A 77 -3.07 -1.64 -18.78
CA ASN A 77 -2.04 -2.58 -18.29
C ASN A 77 -2.59 -3.85 -17.63
N HIS A 78 -3.91 -3.99 -17.48
CA HIS A 78 -4.49 -5.17 -16.84
C HIS A 78 -4.76 -6.33 -17.82
N ILE A 79 -4.52 -6.13 -19.11
CA ILE A 79 -4.68 -7.15 -20.17
C ILE A 79 -3.34 -7.68 -20.69
N GLU A 80 -2.21 -7.05 -20.38
CA GLU A 80 -0.89 -7.43 -20.93
C GLU A 80 -0.36 -8.79 -20.46
N LYS A 81 -1.04 -9.45 -19.50
CA LYS A 81 -0.77 -10.83 -19.10
C LYS A 81 -2.05 -11.67 -19.15
N LEU A 82 -2.36 -12.14 -20.35
CA LEU A 82 -3.08 -13.41 -20.56
C LEU A 82 -2.04 -14.48 -20.93
#